data_AF-A0A7S9GFK3-F1
#
_entry.id   AF-A0A7S9GFK3-F1
#
_cell.length_a   1.000
_cell.length_b   1.000
_cell.length_c   1.000
_cell.angle_alpha   90.00
_cell.angle_beta   90.00
_cell.angle_gamma   90.00
#
_symmetry.space_group_name_H-M   'P 1'
#
loop_
_entity.id
_entity.type
_entity.pdbx_description
1 polymer ?
#
loop_
_entity_poly.entity_id
_entity_poly.type
_entity_poly.pdbx_seq_one_letter_code
_entity_poly.pdbx_strand_id
1 'polypeptide(L)' 'DGRAKINPRTRALLAGMGVYQEGIAKQQVNSKDVTAHIYEYTTQVGMTIKNDVVSLVPKQQ' A
#
# COMPACT_ATOMS: atom_id res chain seq x y z
N ASP A 1 -8.23 15.17 -4.43
CA ASP A 1 -7.65 13.85 -4.12
C ASP A 1 -6.29 13.86 -3.40
N GLY A 2 -5.55 14.98 -3.33
CA GLY A 2 -4.35 15.15 -2.48
C GLY A 2 -3.01 14.75 -3.11
N ARG A 3 -3.00 13.95 -4.18
CA ARG A 3 -1.78 13.39 -4.81
C ARG A 3 -0.82 14.44 -5.37
N ALA A 4 -1.33 15.58 -5.84
CA ALA A 4 -0.51 16.66 -6.39
C ALA A 4 0.26 17.46 -5.31
N LYS A 5 -0.13 17.34 -4.03
CA LYS A 5 0.45 18.11 -2.92
C LYS A 5 1.52 17.35 -2.13
N ILE A 6 1.80 16.09 -2.49
CA ILE A 6 2.75 15.26 -1.77
C ILE A 6 4.19 15.70 -2.03
N ASN A 7 5.04 15.68 -1.00
CA ASN A 7 6.47 15.93 -1.16
C ASN A 7 7.09 14.86 -2.10
N PRO A 8 7.93 15.24 -3.08
CA PRO A 8 8.53 14.28 -4.01
C PRO A 8 9.33 13.14 -3.35
N ARG A 9 10.04 13.39 -2.25
CA ARG A 9 10.79 12.35 -1.52
C ARG A 9 9.85 11.35 -0.85
N THR A 10 8.79 11.85 -0.21
CA THR A 10 7.75 11.00 0.37
C THR A 10 7.08 10.15 -0.69
N ARG A 11 6.77 10.73 -1.85
CA ARG A 11 6.19 9.99 -2.99
C ARG A 11 7.12 8.89 -3.50
N ALA A 12 8.42 9.17 -3.63
CA ALA A 12 9.40 8.17 -4.05
C ALA A 12 9.48 6.99 -3.06
N LEU A 13 9.45 7.26 -1.75
CA LEU A 13 9.43 6.21 -0.73
C LEU A 13 8.15 5.34 -0.82
N LEU A 14 6.98 5.97 -0.92
CA LEU A 14 5.70 5.25 -1.05
C LEU A 14 5.65 4.41 -2.33
N ALA A 15 6.24 4.90 -3.43
CA ALA A 15 6.38 4.12 -4.66
C ALA A 15 7.33 2.93 -4.48
N GLY A 16 8.47 3.13 -3.82
CA GLY A 16 9.41 2.04 -3.50
C GLY A 16 8.82 0.95 -2.61
N MET A 17 7.90 1.31 -1.71
CA MET A 17 7.15 0.33 -0.90
C MET A 17 5.99 -0.35 -1.65
N GLY A 18 5.74 0.01 -2.92
CA GLY A 18 4.64 -0.51 -3.72
C GLY A 18 3.26 0.04 -3.34
N VAL A 19 3.21 0.97 -2.39
CA VAL A 19 1.98 1.58 -1.84
C VAL A 19 1.39 2.58 -2.82
N TYR A 20 2.24 3.33 -3.53
CA TYR A 20 1.83 4.33 -4.51
C TYR A 20 2.30 3.95 -5.92
N GLN A 21 1.42 4.06 -6.92
CA GLN A 21 1.77 3.85 -8.33
C GLN A 21 1.26 5.01 -9.20
N GLU A 22 2.13 5.51 -10.07
CA GLU A 22 1.79 6.57 -11.01
C GLU A 22 0.86 6.05 -12.12
N GLY A 23 -0.10 6.87 -12.53
CA GLY A 23 -1.04 6.52 -13.61
C GLY A 23 -2.23 5.61 -13.21
N ILE A 24 -2.18 4.92 -12.04
CA ILE A 24 -3.27 4.02 -11.64
C ILE A 24 -4.47 4.77 -11.03
N ALA A 25 -4.20 5.82 -10.25
CA ALA A 25 -5.25 6.49 -9.48
C ALA A 25 -6.13 7.38 -10.38
N LYS A 26 -7.44 7.06 -10.40
CA LYS A 26 -8.47 7.77 -11.18
C LYS A 26 -8.85 9.10 -10.54
N GLN A 27 -9.09 10.13 -11.36
CA GLN A 27 -9.56 11.44 -10.88
C GLN A 27 -11.08 11.49 -10.69
N GLN A 28 -11.84 10.70 -11.47
CA GLN A 28 -13.30 10.66 -11.41
C GLN A 28 -13.85 9.23 -11.33
N VAL A 29 -14.96 9.09 -10.60
CA VAL A 29 -15.80 7.89 -10.52
C VAL A 29 -17.25 8.32 -10.70
N ASN A 30 -17.97 7.72 -11.65
CA ASN A 30 -19.36 8.10 -11.98
C ASN A 30 -19.52 9.61 -12.24
N SER A 31 -18.59 10.19 -13.00
CA SER A 31 -18.54 11.63 -13.31
C SER A 31 -18.47 12.56 -12.08
N LYS A 32 -18.06 12.03 -10.93
CA LYS A 32 -17.79 12.80 -9.71
C LYS A 32 -16.30 12.74 -9.38
N ASP A 33 -15.74 13.88 -8.98
CA ASP A 33 -14.34 13.98 -8.58
C ASP A 33 -14.09 13.21 -7.27
N VAL A 34 -12.96 12.49 -7.21
CA VAL A 34 -12.57 11.80 -6.00
C VAL A 34 -11.91 12.76 -5.01
N THR A 35 -12.30 12.66 -3.74
CA THR A 35 -11.80 13.55 -2.68
C THR A 35 -10.49 13.05 -2.08
N ALA A 36 -10.27 11.73 -2.08
CA ALA A 36 -9.09 11.08 -1.54
C ALA A 36 -8.72 9.81 -2.33
N HIS A 37 -7.43 9.49 -2.34
CA HIS A 37 -6.91 8.15 -2.64
C HIS A 37 -6.37 7.55 -1.36
N ILE A 38 -6.87 6.36 -1.01
CA ILE A 38 -6.39 5.61 0.14
C ILE A 38 -5.39 4.59 -0.37
N TYR A 39 -4.22 4.57 0.25
CA TYR A 39 -3.19 3.57 0.00
C TYR A 39 -2.94 2.82 1.29
N GLU A 40 -2.84 1.48 1.20
CA GLU A 40 -2.63 0.61 2.34
C GLU A 40 -1.32 -0.15 2.15
N TYR A 41 -0.52 -0.21 3.21
CA TYR A 41 0.61 -1.12 3.31
C TYR A 41 0.33 -2.11 4.44
N THR A 42 0.19 -3.38 4.08
CA THR A 42 -0.02 -4.45 5.05
C THR A 42 1.20 -5.37 5.04
N THR A 43 1.89 -5.42 6.19
CA THR A 43 3.03 -6.32 6.38
C THR A 43 2.57 -7.76 6.23
N GLN A 44 3.21 -8.51 5.34
CA GLN A 44 2.96 -9.93 5.20
C GLN A 44 3.73 -10.71 6.26
N VAL A 45 3.03 -11.50 7.07
CA VAL A 45 3.61 -12.45 8.02
C VAL A 45 3.38 -13.87 7.54
N GLY A 46 4.39 -14.72 7.64
CA GLY A 46 4.23 -16.16 7.45
C GLY A 46 3.77 -16.81 8.75
N MET A 47 3.13 -17.97 8.64
CA MET A 47 2.68 -18.76 9.79
C MET A 47 3.13 -20.20 9.60
N THR A 48 3.70 -20.79 10.65
CA THR A 48 4.05 -22.21 10.69
C THR A 48 3.35 -22.88 11.86
N ILE A 49 2.96 -24.14 11.66
CA ILE A 49 2.34 -24.97 12.68
C ILE A 49 3.21 -26.21 12.86
N LYS A 50 3.66 -26.45 14.09
CA LYS A 50 4.41 -27.66 14.45
C LYS A 50 3.94 -28.16 15.81
N ASN A 51 3.52 -29.41 15.87
CA ASN A 51 3.01 -30.06 17.10
C ASN A 51 1.97 -29.19 17.82
N ASP A 52 0.97 -28.71 17.08
CA ASP A 52 -0.12 -27.84 17.58
C ASP A 52 0.29 -26.46 18.11
N VAL A 53 1.56 -26.07 17.95
CA VAL A 53 2.05 -24.73 18.27
C VAL A 53 2.08 -23.88 17.01
N VAL A 54 1.42 -22.72 17.06
CA VAL A 54 1.44 -21.69 16.02
C VAL A 54 2.64 -20.77 16.25
N SER A 55 3.47 -20.58 15.22
CA SER A 55 4.58 -19.62 15.24
C SER A 55 4.46 -18.66 14.06
N LEU A 56 4.69 -17.38 14.33
CA LEU A 56 4.81 -16.37 13.28
C LEU A 56 6.24 -16.37 12.75
N VAL A 57 6.38 -16.47 11.43
CA VAL A 57 7.69 -16.42 10.76
C VAL A 57 7.75 -15.20 9.84
N PRO A 58 8.87 -14.47 9.80
CA PRO A 58 9.08 -13.43 8.80
C PRO A 58 8.97 -14.05 7.40
N LYS A 59 8.16 -13.47 6.52
CA LYS A 59 8.14 -13.86 5.12
C LYS A 59 9.41 -13.33 4.48
N GLN A 60 10.39 -14.20 4.19
CA GLN A 60 11.55 -13.81 3.38
C GLN A 60 11.03 -13.41 1.99
N GLN A 61 11.42 -12.21 1.54
CA GLN A 61 11.06 -11.69 0.22
C GLN A 61 11.75 -12.46 -0.89
#